data_AF-A0A7S2M4M0-F1
#
_entry.id   AF-A0A7S2M4M0-F1
#
_cell.length_a   1.000
_cell.length_b   1.000
_cell.length_c   1.000
_cell.angle_alpha   90.00
_cell.angle_beta   90.00
_cell.angle_gamma   90.00
#
_symmetry.space_group_name_H-M   'P 1'
#
loop_
_entity.id
_entity.type
_entity.pdbx_description
1 polymer ?
#
loop_
_entity_poly.entity_id
_entity_poly.type
_entity_poly.pdbx_seq_one_letter_code
_entity_poly.pdbx_strand_id
1 'polypeptide(L)'
;KDRGGPIVAGAAVFFSRATLLAAADSFQKMPMENGNEEDDGTCGDAFTSTEEVVTAICLKEHSNIIAEPTIDSQGREEISLIEVDDIIVYNRTAMGEWWYWEGKKRFPCHDTGDCLSDLPLAFHGYKDSKFLLGLEKEFYGSVMKGEKDDSLAKRNDNKLAAFNWLNFDRTYNYFERVR
;
A
#
# COMPACT_ATOMS: atom_id res chain seq x y z
N LYS A 1 -0.88 20.93 -7.01
CA LYS A 1 -0.41 21.68 -5.81
C LYS A 1 -0.34 20.63 -4.72
N ASP A 2 0.76 20.54 -3.97
CA ASP A 2 0.86 19.61 -2.84
C ASP A 2 -0.40 19.72 -1.97
N ARG A 3 -1.13 18.61 -1.82
CA ARG A 3 -2.40 18.53 -1.07
C ARG A 3 -2.20 18.70 0.45
N GLY A 4 -0.96 18.91 0.91
CA GLY A 4 -0.67 19.42 2.26
C GLY A 4 -0.47 18.34 3.32
N GLY A 5 -0.34 17.08 2.94
CA GLY A 5 -0.04 15.95 3.83
C GLY A 5 0.25 14.67 3.03
N PRO A 6 0.96 13.70 3.62
CA PRO A 6 1.19 12.42 2.95
C PRO A 6 -0.15 11.73 2.74
N ILE A 7 -0.35 11.27 1.51
CA ILE A 7 -1.58 10.60 1.12
C ILE A 7 -1.52 9.15 1.62
N VAL A 8 -2.51 8.79 2.43
CA VAL A 8 -2.78 7.40 2.78
C VAL A 8 -3.59 6.79 1.65
N ALA A 9 -3.29 5.58 1.21
CA ALA A 9 -4.02 4.97 0.10
C ALA A 9 -4.39 3.50 0.35
N GLY A 10 -5.66 3.19 0.12
CA GLY A 10 -6.17 2.03 -0.62
C GLY A 10 -6.02 0.63 -0.02
N ALA A 11 -4.90 0.31 0.65
CA ALA A 11 -4.68 -1.02 1.21
C ALA A 11 -5.00 -1.08 2.71
N ALA A 12 -4.45 -0.13 3.48
CA ALA A 12 -4.62 -0.08 4.92
C ALA A 12 -4.31 1.31 5.47
N VAL A 13 -5.05 1.68 6.52
CA VAL A 13 -4.76 2.83 7.37
C VAL A 13 -4.76 2.36 8.81
N PHE A 14 -3.76 2.78 9.58
CA PHE A 14 -3.65 2.40 10.99
C PHE A 14 -3.89 3.62 11.86
N PHE A 15 -4.83 3.49 12.80
CA PHE A 15 -5.16 4.53 13.75
C PHE A 15 -4.89 4.06 15.17
N SER A 16 -4.32 4.95 15.99
CA SER A 16 -4.39 4.76 17.43
C SER A 16 -5.84 4.95 17.90
N ARG A 17 -6.20 4.38 19.05
CA ARG A 17 -7.52 4.62 19.67
C ARG A 17 -7.78 6.11 19.89
N ALA A 18 -6.76 6.87 20.27
CA ALA A 18 -6.90 8.32 20.47
C ALA A 18 -7.17 9.05 19.15
N THR A 19 -6.49 8.65 18.08
CA THR A 19 -6.71 9.20 16.72
C THR A 19 -8.12 8.89 16.23
N LEU A 20 -8.65 7.69 16.49
CA LEU A 20 -10.01 7.34 16.09
C LEU A 20 -11.07 8.21 16.80
N LEU A 21 -10.86 8.54 18.08
CA LEU A 21 -11.74 9.46 18.80
C LEU A 21 -11.66 10.88 18.25
N ALA A 22 -10.46 11.33 17.88
CA ALA A 22 -10.25 12.63 17.24
C ALA A 22 -10.86 12.70 15.83
N ALA A 23 -10.78 11.60 15.07
CA ALA A 23 -11.40 11.48 13.76
C ALA A 23 -12.92 11.63 13.84
N ALA A 24 -13.56 10.97 14.82
CA ALA A 24 -15.00 11.08 15.03
C ALA A 24 -15.44 12.54 15.31
N ASP A 25 -14.72 13.27 16.17
CA ASP A 25 -14.98 14.69 16.43
C ASP A 25 -14.73 15.58 15.20
N SER A 26 -13.68 15.26 14.42
CA SER A 26 -13.35 15.97 13.18
C SER A 26 -14.44 15.79 12.12
N PHE A 27 -14.88 14.55 11.87
CA PHE A 27 -15.95 14.26 10.91
C PHE A 27 -17.31 14.79 11.34
N GLN A 28 -17.60 14.86 12.65
CA GLN A 28 -18.82 15.50 13.13
C GLN A 28 -18.88 17.00 12.76
N LYS A 29 -17.72 17.66 12.67
CA LYS A 29 -17.58 19.08 12.34
C LYS A 29 -17.36 19.34 10.86
N MET A 30 -17.15 18.27 10.08
CA MET A 30 -16.88 18.36 8.66
C MET A 30 -18.10 18.99 7.95
N PRO A 31 -17.90 20.06 7.17
CA PRO A 31 -18.97 20.65 6.40
C PRO A 31 -19.46 19.64 5.35
N MET A 32 -20.77 19.42 5.32
CA MET A 32 -21.44 18.73 4.22
C MET A 32 -21.45 19.67 3.01
N GLU A 33 -21.10 19.17 1.82
CA GLU A 33 -21.19 19.99 0.62
C GLU A 33 -22.62 20.48 0.34
N ASN A 34 -22.68 21.68 -0.24
CA ASN A 34 -23.86 22.22 -0.90
C ASN A 34 -23.48 22.62 -2.33
N GLY A 35 -23.07 21.67 -3.19
CA GLY A 35 -22.71 22.02 -4.56
C GLY A 35 -22.06 20.92 -5.39
N ASN A 36 -21.71 21.26 -6.63
CA ASN A 36 -20.97 20.41 -7.58
C ASN A 36 -19.58 21.00 -7.86
N GLU A 37 -19.02 21.80 -6.94
CA GLU A 37 -17.72 22.45 -7.16
C GLU A 37 -16.60 21.53 -6.67
N GLU A 38 -15.49 21.47 -7.42
CA GLU A 38 -14.35 20.65 -7.02
C GLU A 38 -13.57 21.37 -5.90
N ASP A 39 -13.57 20.82 -4.69
CA ASP A 39 -12.80 21.35 -3.55
C ASP A 39 -11.84 20.30 -2.95
N ASP A 40 -11.10 19.62 -3.83
CA ASP A 40 -10.09 18.63 -3.46
C ASP A 40 -8.98 19.27 -2.61
N GLY A 41 -8.60 18.60 -1.53
CA GLY A 41 -7.59 19.10 -0.60
C GLY A 41 -8.13 19.97 0.54
N THR A 42 -9.42 19.87 0.88
CA THR A 42 -10.03 20.53 2.04
C THR A 42 -10.66 19.51 3.00
N CYS A 43 -10.93 19.92 4.25
CA CYS A 43 -11.79 19.15 5.14
C CYS A 43 -13.26 19.40 4.79
N GLY A 44 -13.79 18.59 3.89
CA GLY A 44 -15.18 18.66 3.44
C GLY A 44 -15.62 17.38 2.72
N ASP A 45 -16.93 17.11 2.75
CA ASP A 45 -17.54 16.02 1.99
C ASP A 45 -17.69 16.42 0.51
N ALA A 46 -16.57 16.41 -0.22
CA ALA A 46 -16.52 16.89 -1.60
C ALA A 46 -16.55 15.79 -2.67
N PHE A 47 -17.29 16.02 -3.76
CA PHE A 47 -17.46 15.03 -4.84
C PHE A 47 -16.14 14.50 -5.43
N THR A 48 -15.09 15.32 -5.48
CA THR A 48 -13.79 14.96 -6.06
C THR A 48 -12.78 14.42 -5.04
N SER A 49 -13.15 14.42 -3.76
CA SER A 49 -12.23 14.08 -2.68
C SER A 49 -12.16 12.57 -2.45
N THR A 50 -10.96 12.07 -2.17
CA THR A 50 -10.75 10.66 -1.76
C THR A 50 -10.84 10.57 -0.23
N GLU A 51 -11.52 9.54 0.27
CA GLU A 51 -11.82 9.36 1.71
C GLU A 51 -10.55 9.50 2.56
N GLU A 52 -9.45 8.89 2.14
CA GLU A 52 -8.20 8.92 2.89
C GLU A 52 -7.54 10.31 2.93
N VAL A 53 -7.65 11.08 1.85
CA VAL A 53 -7.13 12.46 1.78
C VAL A 53 -7.95 13.38 2.69
N VAL A 54 -9.29 13.29 2.64
CA VAL A 54 -10.18 14.08 3.51
C VAL A 54 -9.92 13.74 4.97
N THR A 55 -9.78 12.45 5.28
CA THR A 55 -9.46 11.98 6.63
C THR A 55 -8.18 12.62 7.15
N ALA A 56 -7.11 12.60 6.35
CA ALA A 56 -5.82 13.19 6.73
C ALA A 56 -5.90 14.71 6.93
N ILE A 57 -6.63 15.41 6.06
CA ILE A 57 -6.78 16.88 6.12
C ILE A 57 -7.62 17.28 7.33
N CYS A 58 -8.78 16.66 7.54
CA CYS A 58 -9.64 16.93 8.69
C CYS A 58 -8.93 16.68 10.02
N LEU A 59 -8.17 15.58 10.13
CA LEU A 59 -7.39 15.27 11.33
C LEU A 59 -6.30 16.32 11.59
N LYS A 60 -5.66 16.84 10.54
CA LYS A 60 -4.66 17.91 10.66
C LYS A 60 -5.31 19.22 11.09
N GLU A 61 -6.42 19.62 10.46
CA GLU A 61 -7.08 20.89 10.72
C GLU A 61 -7.75 20.96 12.11
N HIS A 62 -8.45 19.91 12.51
CA HIS A 62 -9.24 19.93 13.74
C HIS A 62 -8.51 19.38 14.95
N SER A 63 -7.52 18.51 14.74
CA SER A 63 -6.83 17.80 15.84
C SER A 63 -5.31 17.92 15.80
N ASN A 64 -4.72 18.62 14.82
CA ASN A 64 -3.28 18.71 14.60
C ASN A 64 -2.59 17.33 14.53
N ILE A 65 -3.31 16.33 14.01
CA ILE A 65 -2.78 14.99 13.78
C ILE A 65 -2.36 14.92 12.32
N ILE A 66 -1.07 14.68 12.09
CA ILE A 66 -0.49 14.60 10.76
C ILE A 66 -0.35 13.11 10.41
N ALA A 67 -0.91 12.71 9.28
CA ALA A 67 -0.67 11.37 8.75
C ALA A 67 0.82 11.17 8.46
N GLU A 68 1.34 9.96 8.62
CA GLU A 68 2.72 9.62 8.30
C GLU A 68 2.72 8.61 7.14
N PRO A 69 3.71 8.68 6.22
CA PRO A 69 3.84 7.68 5.16
C PRO A 69 4.26 6.33 5.76
N THR A 70 3.69 5.25 5.25
CA THR A 70 4.01 3.87 5.65
C THR A 70 5.27 3.37 4.95
N ILE A 71 6.42 3.92 5.35
CA ILE A 71 7.73 3.58 4.81
C ILE A 71 8.63 2.97 5.88
N ASP A 72 9.42 1.96 5.49
CA ASP A 72 10.36 1.32 6.41
C ASP A 72 11.60 2.20 6.68
N SER A 73 12.50 1.72 7.54
CA SER A 73 13.75 2.44 7.88
C SER A 73 14.70 2.67 6.70
N GLN A 74 14.55 1.94 5.60
CA GLN A 74 15.30 2.12 4.36
C GLN A 74 14.56 3.07 3.41
N GLY A 75 13.26 3.27 3.63
CA GLY A 75 12.31 4.11 2.90
C GLY A 75 11.45 3.34 1.89
N ARG A 76 11.46 2.01 1.94
CA ARG A 76 10.64 1.15 1.07
C ARG A 76 9.19 1.19 1.53
N GLU A 77 8.25 0.98 0.61
CA GLU A 77 6.83 1.01 0.94
C GLU A 77 6.42 -0.24 1.73
N GLU A 78 5.78 -0.04 2.87
CA GLU A 78 5.16 -1.12 3.62
C GLU A 78 3.74 -1.42 3.13
N ILE A 79 3.24 -0.66 2.18
CA ILE A 79 1.94 -0.87 1.54
C ILE A 79 2.13 -1.06 0.03
N SER A 80 1.66 -2.20 -0.49
CA SER A 80 1.57 -2.42 -1.93
C SER A 80 0.20 -2.02 -2.46
N LEU A 81 0.12 -1.11 -3.44
CA LEU A 81 -1.15 -0.74 -4.07
C LEU A 81 -1.57 -1.64 -5.25
N ILE A 82 -0.65 -2.47 -5.73
CA ILE A 82 -0.84 -3.44 -6.81
C ILE A 82 -0.29 -4.81 -6.36
N GLU A 83 -0.39 -5.81 -7.23
CA GLU A 83 0.11 -7.14 -6.94
C GLU A 83 1.65 -7.13 -6.74
N VAL A 84 2.15 -8.00 -5.86
CA VAL A 84 3.56 -8.11 -5.47
C VAL A 84 4.47 -8.33 -6.67
N ASP A 85 4.09 -9.17 -7.64
CA ASP A 85 4.91 -9.42 -8.81
C ASP A 85 4.97 -8.24 -9.79
N ASP A 86 4.00 -7.32 -9.73
CA ASP A 86 4.04 -6.05 -10.45
C ASP A 86 4.83 -4.98 -9.69
N ILE A 87 4.63 -4.83 -8.37
CA ILE A 87 5.28 -3.75 -7.60
C ILE A 87 6.81 -3.92 -7.54
N ILE A 88 7.31 -5.16 -7.51
CA ILE A 88 8.76 -5.46 -7.49
C ILE A 88 9.45 -5.20 -8.84
N VAL A 89 8.69 -5.04 -9.92
CA VAL A 89 9.23 -4.62 -11.22
C VAL A 89 8.88 -3.17 -11.54
N TYR A 90 8.14 -2.52 -10.64
CA TYR A 90 7.61 -1.19 -10.86
C TYR A 90 8.75 -0.17 -10.95
N ASN A 91 8.73 0.59 -12.05
CA ASN A 91 9.67 1.69 -12.29
C ASN A 91 8.90 3.02 -12.23
N ARG A 92 9.20 3.81 -11.19
CA ARG A 92 8.54 5.10 -10.94
C ARG A 92 8.79 6.14 -12.04
N THR A 93 9.92 6.05 -12.74
CA THR A 93 10.26 6.96 -13.84
C THR A 93 9.44 6.64 -15.10
N ALA A 94 9.22 5.37 -15.40
CA ALA A 94 8.52 4.92 -16.61
C ALA A 94 6.99 5.12 -16.56
N MET A 95 6.38 5.07 -15.37
CA MET A 95 4.92 5.12 -15.20
C MET A 95 4.40 6.47 -14.66
N GLY A 96 5.26 7.49 -14.56
CA GLY A 96 4.89 8.84 -14.13
C GLY A 96 4.70 8.99 -12.62
N GLU A 97 4.63 10.23 -12.15
CA GLU A 97 4.28 10.54 -10.75
C GLU A 97 2.77 10.37 -10.56
N TRP A 98 2.34 9.13 -10.36
CA TRP A 98 0.97 8.80 -9.96
C TRP A 98 0.62 9.51 -8.64
N TRP A 99 -0.66 9.85 -8.43
CA TRP A 99 -1.12 10.63 -7.25
C TRP A 99 -0.69 9.99 -5.92
N TYR A 100 -0.60 8.66 -5.85
CA TYR A 100 -0.14 7.94 -4.67
C TYR A 100 1.29 8.32 -4.25
N TRP A 101 2.13 8.66 -5.23
CA TRP A 101 3.53 9.03 -5.01
C TRP A 101 3.70 10.54 -4.79
N GLU A 102 2.62 11.33 -4.86
CA GLU A 102 2.67 12.75 -4.58
C GLU A 102 3.09 12.98 -3.11
N GLY A 103 4.06 13.86 -2.89
CA GLY A 103 4.61 14.15 -1.56
C GLY A 103 5.58 13.07 -1.01
N LYS A 104 5.74 11.91 -1.65
CA LYS A 104 6.67 10.86 -1.22
C LYS A 104 8.06 11.02 -1.83
N LYS A 105 9.11 10.85 -1.01
CA LYS A 105 10.50 10.86 -1.51
C LYS A 105 10.70 9.74 -2.54
N ARG A 106 11.43 10.04 -3.62
CA ARG A 106 11.75 9.06 -4.68
C ARG A 106 12.65 7.93 -4.19
N PHE A 107 13.50 8.23 -3.22
CA PHE A 107 14.50 7.31 -2.68
C PHE A 107 13.96 6.62 -1.43
N PRO A 108 14.14 5.30 -1.23
CA PRO A 108 14.97 4.30 -1.93
C PRO A 108 14.25 3.50 -3.03
N CYS A 109 13.05 3.90 -3.47
CA CYS A 109 12.31 3.20 -4.52
C CYS A 109 13.11 3.26 -5.85
N HIS A 110 14.08 2.37 -6.01
CA HIS A 110 15.02 2.39 -7.13
C HIS A 110 14.29 2.03 -8.42
N ASP A 111 14.71 2.65 -9.54
CA ASP A 111 14.25 2.30 -10.90
C ASP A 111 14.46 0.82 -11.27
N THR A 112 15.17 0.06 -10.43
CA THR A 112 15.48 -1.37 -10.56
C THR A 112 14.51 -2.31 -9.84
N GLY A 113 13.59 -1.82 -8.99
CA GLY A 113 12.48 -2.62 -8.44
C GLY A 113 12.56 -3.06 -6.96
N ASP A 114 13.22 -2.29 -6.08
CA ASP A 114 13.24 -2.56 -4.63
C ASP A 114 12.32 -1.60 -3.86
N CYS A 115 11.09 -1.47 -4.37
CA CYS A 115 10.10 -0.52 -3.84
C CYS A 115 9.28 -1.05 -2.68
N LEU A 116 9.23 -2.37 -2.51
CA LEU A 116 8.44 -3.05 -1.48
C LEU A 116 9.34 -3.37 -0.27
N SER A 117 8.87 -3.04 0.93
CA SER A 117 9.49 -3.42 2.19
C SER A 117 9.59 -4.95 2.30
N ASP A 118 10.57 -5.45 3.05
CA ASP A 118 10.66 -6.89 3.34
C ASP A 118 9.50 -7.36 4.22
N LEU A 119 8.91 -6.47 5.03
CA LEU A 119 7.77 -6.77 5.89
C LEU A 119 6.63 -5.79 5.57
N PRO A 120 5.95 -5.98 4.42
CA PRO A 120 4.81 -5.15 4.09
C PRO A 120 3.66 -5.40 5.07
N LEU A 121 2.99 -4.33 5.46
CA LEU A 121 1.84 -4.32 6.36
C LEU A 121 0.53 -4.63 5.63
N ALA A 122 0.43 -4.30 4.33
CA ALA A 122 -0.78 -4.52 3.55
C ALA A 122 -0.51 -4.66 2.06
N PHE A 123 -1.39 -5.43 1.40
CA PHE A 123 -1.42 -5.57 -0.05
C PHE A 123 -2.81 -5.22 -0.58
N HIS A 124 -2.85 -4.41 -1.62
CA HIS A 124 -4.04 -4.10 -2.40
C HIS A 124 -3.98 -4.81 -3.77
N GLY A 125 -5.05 -4.73 -4.56
CA GLY A 125 -5.12 -5.33 -5.90
C GLY A 125 -5.58 -6.80 -5.91
N TYR A 126 -5.45 -7.51 -4.80
CA TYR A 126 -5.86 -8.91 -4.66
C TYR A 126 -7.36 -9.08 -4.41
N LYS A 127 -8.17 -8.96 -5.45
CA LYS A 127 -9.64 -9.10 -5.38
C LYS A 127 -10.13 -10.56 -5.31
N ASP A 128 -9.34 -11.52 -5.78
CA ASP A 128 -9.65 -12.95 -5.62
C ASP A 128 -8.98 -13.48 -4.34
N SER A 129 -9.81 -14.00 -3.44
CA SER A 129 -9.42 -14.66 -2.19
C SER A 129 -8.31 -15.71 -2.34
N LYS A 130 -8.21 -16.38 -3.49
CA LYS A 130 -7.16 -17.37 -3.76
C LYS A 130 -5.77 -16.76 -3.71
N PHE A 131 -5.62 -15.51 -4.16
CA PHE A 131 -4.34 -14.80 -4.09
C PHE A 131 -3.91 -14.55 -2.64
N LEU A 132 -4.84 -14.09 -1.79
CA LEU A 132 -4.56 -13.89 -0.37
C LEU A 132 -4.13 -15.20 0.31
N LEU A 133 -4.82 -16.31 0.02
CA LEU A 133 -4.47 -17.62 0.57
C LEU A 133 -3.10 -18.12 0.10
N GLY A 134 -2.70 -17.86 -1.14
CA GLY A 134 -1.35 -18.23 -1.55
C GLY A 134 -0.28 -17.25 -1.08
N LEU A 135 -0.58 -15.97 -0.85
CA LEU A 135 0.34 -15.09 -0.12
C LEU A 135 0.56 -15.61 1.29
N GLU A 136 -0.48 -16.10 1.96
CA GLU A 136 -0.34 -16.79 3.25
C GLU A 136 0.56 -18.02 3.13
N LYS A 137 0.45 -18.80 2.04
CA LYS A 137 1.37 -19.92 1.78
C LYS A 137 2.82 -19.48 1.55
N GLU A 138 3.04 -18.36 0.87
CA GLU A 138 4.37 -17.80 0.60
C GLU A 138 5.05 -17.25 1.85
N PHE A 139 4.30 -16.54 2.71
CA PHE A 139 4.84 -15.89 3.91
C PHE A 139 4.82 -16.77 5.16
N TYR A 140 3.88 -17.71 5.28
CA TYR A 140 3.61 -18.42 6.54
C TYR A 140 3.32 -19.92 6.38
N GLY A 141 3.08 -20.41 5.15
CA GLY A 141 2.59 -21.76 4.92
C GLY A 141 3.61 -22.74 4.35
N SER A 142 3.14 -23.60 3.44
CA SER A 142 3.88 -24.76 2.94
C SER A 142 5.19 -24.40 2.23
N VAL A 143 5.25 -23.25 1.56
CA VAL A 143 6.45 -22.81 0.85
C VAL A 143 7.56 -22.44 1.85
N MET A 144 7.24 -21.68 2.89
CA MET A 144 8.16 -21.36 3.98
C MET A 144 8.66 -22.59 4.72
N LYS A 145 7.75 -23.53 5.01
CA LYS A 145 8.03 -24.69 5.85
C LYS A 145 8.67 -25.85 5.09
N GLY A 146 8.78 -25.76 3.76
CA GLY A 146 9.22 -26.85 2.90
C GLY A 146 8.28 -28.06 2.95
N GLU A 147 7.01 -27.86 3.30
CA GLU A 147 6.03 -28.92 3.40
C GLU A 147 5.59 -29.38 2.01
N LYS A 148 5.24 -30.66 1.89
CA LYS A 148 4.73 -31.20 0.63
C LYS A 148 3.34 -30.61 0.35
N ASP A 149 3.25 -29.80 -0.69
CA ASP A 149 2.01 -29.26 -1.21
C ASP A 149 2.00 -29.39 -2.73
N ASP A 150 1.13 -30.27 -3.24
CA ASP A 150 1.04 -30.58 -4.67
C ASP A 150 0.39 -29.43 -5.48
N SER A 151 -0.15 -28.41 -4.82
CA SER A 151 -0.70 -27.21 -5.47
C SER A 151 0.36 -26.14 -5.76
N LEU A 152 1.60 -26.31 -5.30
CA LEU A 152 2.68 -25.34 -5.51
C LEU A 152 3.12 -25.29 -6.97
N ALA A 153 3.33 -24.08 -7.47
CA ALA A 153 3.96 -23.86 -8.75
C ALA A 153 5.44 -24.25 -8.67
N LYS A 154 5.91 -24.96 -9.69
CA LYS A 154 7.31 -25.36 -9.85
C LYS A 154 7.87 -24.74 -11.12
N ARG A 155 8.97 -23.99 -11.02
CA ARG A 155 9.70 -23.44 -12.17
C ARG A 155 11.21 -23.49 -11.91
N ASN A 156 12.00 -23.39 -12.98
CA ASN A 156 13.46 -23.16 -12.98
C ASN A 156 14.20 -23.89 -11.84
N ASP A 157 14.58 -25.15 -12.06
CA ASP A 157 15.42 -25.94 -11.14
C ASP A 157 14.79 -26.25 -9.77
N ASN A 158 13.50 -26.61 -9.75
CA ASN A 158 12.73 -26.98 -8.54
C ASN A 158 12.45 -25.83 -7.55
N LYS A 159 12.55 -24.56 -7.98
CA LYS A 159 12.06 -23.44 -7.17
C LYS A 159 10.54 -23.58 -6.98
N LEU A 160 10.11 -23.52 -5.72
CA LEU A 160 8.71 -23.65 -5.32
C LEU A 160 8.13 -22.29 -4.95
N ALA A 161 6.92 -22.03 -5.44
CA ALA A 161 6.14 -20.85 -5.12
C ALA A 161 4.66 -21.25 -4.97
N ALA A 162 3.89 -20.47 -4.22
CA ALA A 162 2.45 -20.69 -4.09
C ALA A 162 1.72 -20.41 -5.41
N PHE A 163 2.28 -19.54 -6.26
CA PHE A 163 1.72 -19.17 -7.55
C PHE A 163 2.73 -19.23 -8.69
N ASN A 164 2.18 -19.33 -9.89
CA ASN A 164 2.94 -19.11 -11.11
C ASN A 164 3.03 -17.61 -11.42
N TRP A 165 3.84 -16.90 -10.63
CA TRP A 165 4.09 -15.46 -10.77
C TRP A 165 4.51 -15.09 -12.20
N LEU A 166 4.02 -13.94 -12.71
CA LEU A 166 4.40 -13.45 -14.04
C LEU A 166 5.89 -13.14 -14.10
N ASN A 167 6.38 -12.42 -13.08
CA ASN A 167 7.80 -12.06 -12.91
C ASN A 167 8.55 -13.05 -12.00
N PHE A 168 8.38 -14.36 -12.25
CA PHE A 168 8.75 -15.44 -11.35
C PHE A 168 10.11 -15.30 -10.65
N ASP A 169 11.20 -15.12 -11.39
CA ASP A 169 12.53 -15.10 -10.75
C ASP A 169 12.72 -13.91 -9.81
N ARG A 170 12.14 -12.74 -10.13
CA ARG A 170 12.20 -11.56 -9.24
C ARG A 170 11.31 -11.75 -8.03
N THR A 171 10.08 -12.23 -8.23
CA THR A 171 9.13 -12.47 -7.12
C THR A 171 9.65 -13.54 -6.18
N TYR A 172 10.20 -14.63 -6.72
CA TYR A 172 10.84 -15.69 -5.93
C TYR A 172 11.99 -15.13 -5.10
N ASN A 173 12.90 -14.35 -5.70
CA ASN A 173 14.02 -13.76 -4.96
C ASN A 173 13.56 -12.78 -3.87
N TYR A 174 12.47 -12.04 -4.09
CA TYR A 174 11.85 -11.23 -3.04
C TYR A 174 11.39 -12.11 -1.88
N PHE A 175 10.61 -13.16 -2.15
CA PHE A 175 10.13 -14.04 -1.09
C PHE A 175 11.28 -14.72 -0.35
N GLU A 176 12.31 -15.23 -1.05
CA GLU A 176 13.52 -15.80 -0.44
C GLU A 176 14.26 -14.83 0.49
N ARG A 177 14.24 -13.52 0.19
CA ARG A 177 14.86 -12.50 1.03
C ARG A 177 14.07 -12.26 2.32
N VAL A 178 12.75 -12.45 2.27
CA VAL A 178 11.84 -12.25 3.41
C VAL A 178 11.75 -13.50 4.29
N ARG A 179 12.13 -14.69 3.78
CA ARG A 179 12.16 -15.94 4.56
C ARG A 179 13.29 -15.95 5.58
#